data_AF-A0A7W1P100-F1
#
_entry.id   AF-A0A7W1P100-F1
#
_cell.length_a   1.000
_cell.length_b   1.000
_cell.length_c   1.000
_cell.angle_alpha   90.00
_cell.angle_beta   90.00
_cell.angle_gamma   90.00
#
_symmetry.space_group_name_H-M   'P 1'
#
loop_
_entity.id
_entity.type
_entity.pdbx_description
1 polymer ?
#
loop_
_entity_poly.entity_id
_entity_poly.type
_entity_poly.pdbx_seq_one_letter_code
_entity_poly.pdbx_strand_id
1 'polypeptide(L)'
;MHNSPSCIGAAESGGKGIRIPAPFEVRGIRPPHLEQRLGYPRFTQRSIRRFHIGRLWRSGVDRKLISKWQGHCDGGKLIIDTYTEVLRDDDITYEQQQFAKLQRAA
;
A
#
# COMPACT_ATOMS: atom_id res chain seq x y z
N MET A 1 -47.88 15.62 -42.82
CA MET A 1 -47.09 16.21 -41.73
C MET A 1 -45.78 15.46 -41.63
N HIS A 2 -44.72 16.08 -42.18
CA HIS A 2 -43.32 16.04 -41.75
C HIS A 2 -42.67 14.70 -41.35
N ASN A 3 -41.81 14.15 -42.21
CA ASN A 3 -40.38 14.33 -41.96
C ASN A 3 -39.52 14.09 -43.20
N SER A 4 -38.57 15.00 -43.39
CA SER A 4 -37.64 15.11 -44.53
C SER A 4 -36.54 14.05 -44.50
N PRO A 5 -35.99 13.64 -45.65
CA PRO A 5 -34.72 12.92 -45.67
C PRO A 5 -33.60 13.90 -45.30
N SER A 6 -33.07 13.78 -44.07
CA SER A 6 -31.93 14.56 -43.63
C SER A 6 -30.66 14.03 -44.29
N CYS A 7 -30.08 14.94 -45.06
CA CYS A 7 -28.77 14.93 -45.67
C CYS A 7 -27.68 14.57 -44.65
N ILE A 8 -26.92 13.51 -44.86
CA ILE A 8 -25.51 13.47 -44.47
C ILE A 8 -24.74 12.81 -45.62
N GLY A 9 -24.13 13.66 -46.44
CA GLY A 9 -23.19 13.23 -47.47
C GLY A 9 -22.00 12.55 -46.82
N ALA A 10 -21.69 11.34 -47.27
CA ALA A 10 -20.41 10.71 -47.02
C ALA A 10 -19.34 11.51 -47.76
N ALA A 11 -18.71 12.46 -47.07
CA ALA A 11 -17.45 13.03 -47.51
C ALA A 11 -16.38 11.95 -47.33
N GLU A 12 -16.00 11.30 -48.42
CA GLU A 12 -14.78 10.50 -48.50
C GLU A 12 -13.58 11.44 -48.27
N SER A 13 -13.20 11.62 -47.01
CA SER A 13 -11.94 12.26 -46.67
C SER A 13 -10.82 11.26 -46.93
N GLY A 14 -10.23 11.37 -48.12
CA GLY A 14 -8.95 10.77 -48.48
C GLY A 14 -7.83 11.32 -47.61
N GLY A 15 -7.81 10.95 -46.33
CA GLY A 15 -6.68 11.13 -45.44
C GLY A 15 -5.77 9.91 -45.53
N LYS A 16 -4.56 10.08 -46.07
CA LYS A 16 -3.49 9.11 -45.88
C LYS A 16 -3.19 9.03 -44.37
N GLY A 17 -3.91 8.18 -43.66
CA GLY A 17 -3.67 7.90 -42.26
C GLY A 17 -2.27 7.32 -42.12
N ILE A 18 -1.39 8.04 -41.42
CA ILE A 18 -0.12 7.50 -40.94
C ILE A 18 -0.49 6.33 -40.02
N ARG A 19 -0.31 5.10 -40.50
CA ARG A 19 -0.47 3.90 -39.67
C ARG A 19 0.69 3.90 -38.68
N ILE A 20 0.44 4.39 -37.46
CA ILE A 20 1.38 4.22 -36.35
C ILE A 20 1.48 2.71 -36.10
N PRO A 21 2.65 2.07 -36.27
CA PRO A 21 2.78 0.66 -35.93
C PRO A 21 2.51 0.48 -34.44
N ALA A 22 1.64 -0.48 -34.11
CA ALA A 22 1.35 -0.81 -32.71
C ALA A 22 2.68 -1.13 -31.99
N PRO A 23 3.03 -0.43 -30.90
CA PRO A 23 4.42 -0.36 -30.43
C PRO A 23 4.93 -1.61 -29.71
N PHE A 24 4.18 -2.71 -29.62
CA PHE A 24 4.70 -3.94 -29.01
C PHE A 24 3.82 -5.16 -29.31
N GLU A 25 4.48 -6.26 -29.64
CA GLU A 25 3.88 -7.58 -29.67
C GLU A 25 3.78 -8.10 -28.23
N VAL A 26 2.56 -8.26 -27.71
CA VAL A 26 2.33 -8.82 -26.37
C VAL A 26 2.64 -10.31 -26.41
N ARG A 27 3.90 -10.67 -26.14
CA ARG A 27 4.23 -12.07 -25.82
C ARG A 27 3.51 -12.42 -24.53
N GLY A 28 2.62 -13.41 -24.58
CA GLY A 28 1.73 -13.84 -23.48
C GLY A 28 2.41 -14.44 -22.25
N ILE A 29 3.70 -14.15 -22.03
CA ILE A 29 4.44 -14.60 -20.86
C ILE A 29 4.19 -13.58 -19.75
N ARG A 30 3.32 -13.93 -18.79
CA ARG A 30 3.22 -13.14 -17.56
C ARG A 30 4.57 -13.21 -16.84
N PRO A 31 5.22 -12.08 -16.52
CA PRO A 31 6.46 -12.13 -15.77
C PRO A 31 6.22 -12.80 -14.41
N PRO A 32 7.17 -13.59 -13.91
CA PRO A 32 7.08 -14.17 -12.58
C PRO A 32 6.93 -13.05 -11.54
N HIS A 33 6.24 -13.36 -10.46
CA HIS A 33 5.98 -12.37 -9.42
C HIS A 33 7.30 -11.90 -8.79
N LEU A 34 7.30 -10.71 -8.22
CA LEU A 34 8.50 -10.10 -7.65
C LEU A 34 9.15 -11.01 -6.58
N GLU A 35 8.35 -11.74 -5.80
CA GLU A 35 8.86 -12.62 -4.75
C GLU A 35 9.61 -13.82 -5.30
N GLN A 36 9.11 -14.38 -6.42
CA GLN A 36 9.76 -15.48 -7.13
C GLN A 36 11.08 -15.05 -7.74
N ARG A 37 11.17 -13.79 -8.19
CA ARG A 37 12.41 -13.22 -8.73
C ARG A 37 13.45 -12.92 -7.66
N LEU A 38 13.01 -12.58 -6.45
CA LEU A 38 13.88 -12.20 -5.34
C LEU A 38 14.16 -13.34 -4.35
N GLY A 39 13.54 -14.52 -4.52
CA GLY A 39 13.70 -15.65 -3.60
C GLY A 39 13.01 -15.48 -2.25
N TYR A 40 12.02 -14.59 -2.14
CA TYR A 40 11.28 -14.36 -0.90
C TYR A 40 9.95 -15.13 -0.85
N PRO A 41 9.43 -15.40 0.35
CA PRO A 41 8.05 -15.84 0.51
C PRO A 41 7.08 -14.85 -0.14
N ARG A 42 5.94 -15.36 -0.62
CA ARG A 42 4.85 -14.53 -1.16
C ARG A 42 4.47 -13.43 -0.16
N PHE A 43 4.53 -12.18 -0.59
CA PHE A 43 4.13 -11.05 0.22
C PHE A 43 2.94 -10.35 -0.42
N THR A 44 1.96 -10.02 0.40
CA THR A 44 0.81 -9.22 -0.01
C THR A 44 1.03 -7.75 0.31
N GLN A 45 0.28 -6.86 -0.31
CA GLN A 45 0.28 -5.43 0.05
C GLN A 45 0.04 -5.21 1.55
N ARG A 46 -0.81 -6.04 2.16
CA ARG A 46 -1.07 -6.03 3.60
C ARG A 46 0.14 -6.44 4.43
N SER A 47 0.94 -7.41 3.96
CA SER A 47 2.17 -7.82 4.66
C SER A 47 3.26 -6.74 4.60
N ILE A 48 3.39 -6.03 3.48
CA ILE A 48 4.33 -4.89 3.37
C ILE A 48 3.91 -3.78 4.33
N ARG A 49 2.61 -3.46 4.40
CA ARG A 49 2.07 -2.47 5.35
C ARG A 49 2.40 -2.85 6.80
N ARG A 50 2.21 -4.12 7.16
CA ARG A 50 2.55 -4.67 8.49
C ARG A 50 4.02 -4.51 8.83
N PHE A 51 4.89 -4.89 7.91
CA PHE A 51 6.33 -4.75 8.07
C PHE A 51 6.77 -3.30 8.26
N HIS A 52 6.23 -2.39 7.44
CA HIS A 52 6.57 -0.96 7.51
C HIS A 52 6.15 -0.35 8.86
N ILE A 53 4.93 -0.64 9.33
CA ILE A 53 4.45 -0.17 10.63
C ILE A 53 5.34 -0.68 11.76
N GLY A 54 5.67 -1.97 11.78
CA GLY A 54 6.56 -2.55 12.80
C GLY A 54 7.97 -1.95 12.76
N ARG A 55 8.50 -1.63 11.58
CA ARG A 55 9.80 -0.97 11.44
C ARG A 55 9.78 0.46 11.99
N LEU A 56 8.75 1.25 11.69
CA LEU A 56 8.60 2.62 12.20
C LEU A 56 8.46 2.63 13.72
N TRP A 57 7.73 1.66 14.26
CA TRP A 57 7.60 1.51 15.70
C TRP A 57 8.94 1.20 16.37
N ARG A 58 9.70 0.24 15.84
CA ARG A 58 11.04 -0.09 16.36
C ARG A 58 12.04 1.05 16.26
N SER A 59 11.88 1.95 15.28
CA SER A 59 12.68 3.19 15.21
C SER A 59 12.26 4.27 16.22
N GLY A 60 11.27 4.00 17.08
CA GLY A 60 10.82 4.94 18.13
C GLY A 60 9.91 6.06 17.62
N VAL A 61 9.33 5.92 16.42
CA VAL A 61 8.38 6.91 15.90
C VAL A 61 7.08 6.87 16.73
N ASP A 62 6.56 8.04 17.09
CA ASP A 62 5.32 8.12 17.87
C ASP A 62 4.14 7.45 17.15
N ARG A 63 3.37 6.69 17.92
CA ARG A 63 2.27 5.85 17.45
C ARG A 63 1.16 6.66 16.81
N LYS A 64 0.90 7.87 17.32
CA LYS A 64 -0.09 8.78 16.73
C LYS A 64 0.35 9.25 15.35
N LEU A 65 1.66 9.48 15.17
CA LEU A 65 2.21 9.88 13.87
C LEU A 65 2.12 8.73 12.86
N ILE A 66 2.47 7.51 13.27
CA ILE A 66 2.31 6.31 12.44
C ILE A 66 0.84 6.11 12.08
N SER A 67 -0.08 6.24 13.04
CA SER A 67 -1.53 6.16 12.83
C SER A 67 -2.00 7.16 11.77
N LYS A 68 -1.52 8.41 11.83
CA LYS A 68 -1.86 9.45 10.86
C LYS A 68 -1.36 9.11 9.45
N TRP A 69 -0.12 8.64 9.30
CA TRP A 69 0.42 8.22 8.00
C TRP A 69 -0.29 7.01 7.40
N GLN A 70 -0.79 6.13 8.26
CA GLN A 70 -1.54 4.94 7.85
C GLN A 70 -3.03 5.22 7.60
N GLY A 71 -3.50 6.45 7.82
CA GLY A 71 -4.89 6.86 7.65
C GLY A 71 -5.84 6.23 8.68
N HIS A 72 -5.34 5.90 9.87
CA HIS A 72 -6.15 5.36 10.96
C HIS A 72 -6.80 6.51 11.76
N CYS A 73 -8.13 6.44 11.92
CA CYS A 73 -8.90 7.38 12.74
C CYS A 73 -8.84 7.03 14.23
N ASP A 74 -8.36 5.82 14.56
CA ASP A 74 -8.49 5.20 15.89
C ASP A 74 -7.36 5.62 16.86
N GLY A 75 -6.62 6.68 16.52
CA GLY A 75 -5.53 7.22 17.34
C GLY A 75 -4.36 6.25 17.58
N GLY A 76 -4.25 5.18 16.79
CA GLY A 76 -3.21 4.15 16.90
C GLY A 76 -3.61 2.91 17.70
N LYS A 77 -4.87 2.79 18.16
CA LYS A 77 -5.35 1.61 18.90
C LYS A 77 -5.16 0.31 18.10
N LEU A 78 -5.54 0.31 16.82
CA LEU A 78 -5.38 -0.86 15.96
C LEU A 78 -3.92 -1.24 15.73
N ILE A 79 -3.00 -0.26 15.74
CA ILE A 79 -1.56 -0.51 15.64
C ILE A 79 -1.04 -1.16 16.92
N ILE A 80 -1.47 -0.66 18.08
CA ILE A 80 -1.14 -1.27 19.37
C ILE A 80 -1.66 -2.72 19.37
N ASP A 81 -2.96 -2.94 19.18
CA ASP A 81 -3.58 -4.27 19.24
C ASP A 81 -3.00 -5.28 18.23
N THR A 82 -2.58 -4.83 17.05
CA THR A 82 -2.09 -5.73 15.98
C THR A 82 -0.61 -6.09 16.11
N TYR A 83 0.22 -5.24 16.74
CA TYR A 83 1.67 -5.41 16.72
C TYR A 83 2.33 -5.47 18.11
N THR A 84 1.59 -5.29 19.21
CA THR A 84 2.10 -5.50 20.58
C THR A 84 2.63 -6.91 20.79
N GLU A 85 1.97 -7.92 20.22
CA GLU A 85 2.37 -9.31 20.44
C GLU A 85 3.68 -9.71 19.76
N VAL A 86 4.10 -8.95 18.74
CA VAL A 86 5.36 -9.16 17.99
C VAL A 86 6.54 -8.46 18.70
N LEU A 87 6.31 -7.83 19.86
CA LEU A 87 7.27 -7.03 20.63
C LEU A 87 7.56 -7.58 22.03
N ARG A 88 7.09 -8.80 22.37
CA ARG A 88 7.29 -9.41 23.71
C ARG A 88 8.75 -9.53 24.14
N ASP A 89 9.69 -9.40 23.20
CA ASP A 89 11.12 -9.43 23.50
C ASP A 89 11.59 -8.24 24.38
N ASP A 90 10.82 -7.14 24.46
CA ASP A 90 11.19 -5.91 25.19
C ASP A 90 10.38 -5.67 26.49
N ASP A 91 9.45 -6.57 26.84
CA ASP A 91 8.47 -6.37 27.93
C ASP A 91 9.14 -6.18 29.30
N ILE A 92 10.21 -6.93 29.57
CA ILE A 92 10.95 -6.87 30.85
C ILE A 92 11.52 -5.46 31.11
N THR A 93 12.06 -4.83 30.08
CA THR A 93 12.64 -3.47 30.17
C THR A 93 11.58 -2.41 30.44
N TYR A 94 10.39 -2.56 29.85
CA TYR A 94 9.28 -1.66 30.10
C TYR A 94 8.75 -1.82 31.52
N GLU A 95 8.54 -3.06 31.98
CA GLU A 95 8.09 -3.36 33.34
C GLU A 95 9.05 -2.78 34.38
N GLN A 96 10.36 -3.00 34.21
CA GLN A 96 11.40 -2.42 35.09
C GLN A 96 11.34 -0.89 35.14
N GLN A 97 11.13 -0.23 34.00
CA GLN A 97 11.02 1.23 33.96
C GLN A 97 9.74 1.75 34.65
N GLN A 98 8.62 1.02 34.58
CA GLN A 98 7.39 1.42 35.29
C GLN A 98 7.53 1.19 36.80
N PHE A 99 8.12 0.07 37.22
CA PHE A 99 8.44 -0.16 38.63
C PHE A 99 9.35 0.93 39.19
N ALA A 100 10.37 1.35 38.45
CA ALA A 100 11.26 2.43 38.85
C ALA A 100 10.54 3.77 39.03
N LYS A 101 9.52 4.07 38.20
CA LYS A 101 8.69 5.29 38.36
C LYS A 101 7.83 5.23 39.62
N LEU A 102 7.24 4.07 39.92
CA LEU A 102 6.42 3.87 41.11
C LEU A 102 7.25 3.97 42.40
N GLN A 103 8.43 3.36 42.42
CA GLN A 103 9.35 3.43 43.58
C GLN A 103 9.87 4.84 43.84
N ARG A 104 9.95 5.70 42.82
CA ARG A 104 10.45 7.07 42.92
C ARG A 104 9.36 8.08 43.32
N ALA A 105 8.11 7.66 43.32
CA ALA A 105 6.94 8.45 43.71
C ALA A 105 6.41 8.10 45.12
N ALA A 106 6.97 7.07 45.76
CA ALA A 106 6.75 6.70 47.16
C ALA A 106 7.85 7.30 48.05
#